data_AF-A0A8S4SID8-F1
#
_entry.id   AF-A0A8S4SID8-F1
#
_cell.length_a   1.000
_cell.length_b   1.000
_cell.length_c   1.000
_cell.angle_alpha   90.00
_cell.angle_beta   90.00
_cell.angle_gamma   90.00
#
_symmetry.space_group_name_H-M   'P 1'
#
loop_
_entity.id
_entity.type
_entity.pdbx_description
1 polymer ?
#
loop_
_entity_poly.entity_id
_entity_poly.type
_entity_poly.pdbx_seq_one_letter_code
_entity_poly.pdbx_strand_id
1 'polypeptide(L)'
;MDDSQSSDIFSETSANIKYTSTIEIEKYEELVSKIKASAHGSVSTDISIVQDYFTVLLEDCSSCILQSLSLIISLLEDTNTEVDKLCDYIENAVCILQILSNFVKTIIESVAITCSTVKNFGTCTGNIILSVFTHCKDSECIYGDSLCTVGKQLKDLFRNCHDLQLIYLMTLEKHMVFDLNEKEDHDILLKTLDLNLKIGDVVQSLDVKTMAEQWKAYTMICEKYSNFLLDENIFNTTSRLLASTTENNIRTALEVNEEDKIVIRSLKVANFSLKILLRLCSIFKRSINSDYEDITKLLLHMSL
;
A
#
# COMPACT_ATOMS: atom_id res chain seq x y z
N MET A 1 -8.42 18.90 -18.63
CA MET A 1 -7.96 17.49 -18.68
C MET A 1 -7.91 17.10 -17.22
N ASP A 2 -9.09 16.73 -16.72
CA ASP A 2 -9.41 16.61 -15.30
C ASP A 2 -9.93 15.20 -15.06
N ASP A 3 -9.03 14.27 -14.74
CA ASP A 3 -9.38 12.90 -14.35
C ASP A 3 -9.37 12.78 -12.82
N SER A 4 -10.25 13.52 -12.16
CA SER A 4 -10.48 13.48 -10.72
C SER A 4 -11.97 13.30 -10.48
N GLN A 5 -12.44 12.06 -10.54
CA GLN A 5 -13.81 11.70 -10.14
C GLN A 5 -13.75 10.43 -9.30
N SER A 6 -13.52 10.64 -8.01
CA SER A 6 -13.96 9.80 -6.91
C SER A 6 -15.14 10.56 -6.32
N SER A 7 -16.34 10.07 -6.61
CA SER A 7 -17.53 10.37 -5.84
C SER A 7 -18.53 9.29 -6.23
N ASP A 8 -19.12 8.70 -5.21
CA ASP A 8 -20.20 7.74 -5.24
C ASP A 8 -19.77 6.26 -5.29
N ILE A 9 -20.36 5.50 -4.37
CA ILE A 9 -20.15 4.08 -4.03
C ILE A 9 -19.05 3.82 -3.00
N PHE A 10 -19.25 4.20 -1.73
CA PHE A 10 -18.74 3.38 -0.62
C PHE A 10 -19.67 3.47 0.59
N SER A 11 -20.45 2.41 0.80
CA SER A 11 -21.04 2.07 2.10
C SER A 11 -20.71 0.61 2.39
N GLU A 12 -20.21 0.37 3.61
CA GLU A 12 -19.98 -0.94 4.24
C GLU A 12 -18.72 -1.73 3.86
N THR A 13 -17.54 -1.25 4.28
CA THR A 13 -16.61 -2.07 5.09
C THR A 13 -15.53 -1.18 5.73
N SER A 14 -15.86 -0.57 6.87
CA SER A 14 -14.88 0.15 7.69
C SER A 14 -14.05 -0.85 8.50
N ALA A 15 -12.85 -1.18 8.04
CA ALA A 15 -11.86 -1.83 8.89
C ALA A 15 -11.37 -0.79 9.91
N ASN A 16 -11.88 -0.86 11.14
CA ASN A 16 -11.48 0.00 12.25
C ASN A 16 -9.98 -0.16 12.56
N ILE A 17 -9.15 0.75 12.06
CA ILE A 17 -7.79 0.93 12.55
C ILE A 17 -7.90 1.70 13.88
N LYS A 18 -7.68 1.01 14.99
CA LYS A 18 -7.55 1.64 16.31
C LYS A 18 -6.22 2.39 16.37
N TYR A 19 -6.24 3.69 16.11
CA TYR A 19 -5.15 4.61 16.46
C TYR A 19 -5.24 4.90 17.95
N THR A 20 -4.59 4.07 18.78
CA THR A 20 -4.49 4.32 20.23
C THR A 20 -3.04 4.58 20.61
N SER A 21 -2.65 5.86 20.61
CA SER A 21 -1.61 6.40 21.48
C SER A 21 -1.82 7.91 21.62
N THR A 22 -1.66 8.42 22.83
CA THR A 22 -1.61 9.86 23.10
C THR A 22 -0.36 10.42 22.41
N ILE A 23 -0.52 11.13 21.30
CA ILE A 23 0.61 11.69 20.54
C ILE A 23 1.04 13.00 21.20
N GLU A 24 2.33 13.10 21.55
CA GLU A 24 2.92 14.35 22.02
C GLU A 24 3.38 15.17 20.82
N ILE A 25 2.72 16.30 20.55
CA ILE A 25 2.98 17.19 19.40
C ILE A 25 4.45 17.65 19.33
N GLU A 26 5.07 17.92 20.49
CA GLU A 26 6.48 18.32 20.56
C GLU A 26 7.43 17.26 19.99
N LYS A 27 7.14 15.97 20.24
CA LYS A 27 7.92 14.85 19.69
C LYS A 27 7.74 14.70 18.18
N TYR A 28 6.56 15.04 17.66
CA TYR A 28 6.29 15.02 16.22
C TYR A 28 7.10 16.10 15.48
N GLU A 29 7.09 17.35 15.96
CA GLU A 29 7.82 18.46 15.31
C GLU A 29 9.34 18.24 15.32
N GLU A 30 9.88 17.69 16.42
CA GLU A 30 11.29 17.31 16.51
C GLU A 30 11.63 16.22 15.49
N LEU A 31 10.78 15.20 15.35
CA LEU A 31 10.97 14.10 14.41
C LEU A 31 10.92 14.57 12.95
N VAL A 32 9.96 15.43 12.60
CA VAL A 32 9.89 16.07 11.26
C VAL A 32 11.19 16.82 10.97
N SER A 33 11.67 17.61 11.93
CA SER A 33 12.90 18.40 11.77
C SER A 33 14.13 17.52 11.60
N LYS A 34 14.25 16.44 12.39
CA LYS A 34 15.32 15.44 12.30
C LYS A 34 15.36 14.78 10.92
N ILE A 35 14.22 14.35 10.38
CA ILE A 35 14.14 13.70 9.05
C ILE A 35 14.48 14.69 7.93
N LYS A 36 13.99 15.94 8.01
CA LYS A 36 14.33 16.97 7.01
C LYS A 36 15.82 17.30 7.02
N ALA A 37 16.46 17.32 8.20
CA ALA A 37 17.90 17.52 8.31
C ALA A 37 18.71 16.35 7.74
N SER A 38 18.25 15.11 7.95
CA SER A 38 18.94 13.90 7.47
C SER A 38 18.94 13.78 5.95
N ALA A 39 17.95 14.36 5.26
CA ALA A 39 17.88 14.44 3.80
C ALA A 39 19.01 15.27 3.15
N HIS A 40 19.73 16.10 3.91
CA HIS A 40 20.82 16.95 3.42
C HIS A 40 22.22 16.33 3.64
N GLY A 41 22.30 15.17 4.29
CA GLY A 41 23.56 14.46 4.55
C GLY A 41 23.99 13.59 3.37
N SER A 42 25.28 13.62 3.01
CA SER A 42 25.87 12.67 2.07
C SER A 42 25.87 11.25 2.64
N VAL A 43 25.38 10.27 1.89
CA VAL A 43 25.38 8.85 2.30
C VAL A 43 26.81 8.31 2.33
N SER A 44 27.24 7.80 3.49
CA SER A 44 28.52 7.09 3.64
C SER A 44 28.53 5.80 2.82
N THR A 45 29.69 5.40 2.30
CA THR A 45 29.84 4.16 1.51
C THR A 45 30.10 2.90 2.36
N ASP A 46 30.11 3.01 3.69
CA ASP A 46 30.29 1.86 4.60
C ASP A 46 28.96 1.12 4.80
N ILE A 47 28.91 -0.15 4.38
CA ILE A 47 27.71 -0.99 4.37
C ILE A 47 27.08 -1.14 5.77
N SER A 48 27.88 -1.25 6.83
CA SER A 48 27.34 -1.41 8.19
C SER A 48 26.65 -0.13 8.66
N ILE A 49 27.26 1.03 8.35
CA ILE A 49 26.72 2.34 8.69
C ILE A 49 25.46 2.61 7.87
N VAL A 50 25.45 2.20 6.59
CA VAL A 50 24.29 2.30 5.70
C VAL A 50 23.12 1.49 6.22
N GLN A 51 23.33 0.27 6.71
CA GLN A 51 22.27 -0.59 7.24
C GLN A 51 21.61 0.00 8.50
N ASP A 52 22.40 0.40 9.49
CA ASP A 52 21.87 0.97 10.74
C ASP A 52 21.17 2.30 10.46
N TYR A 53 21.78 3.16 9.65
CA TYR A 53 21.19 4.44 9.25
C TYR A 53 19.89 4.24 8.45
N PHE A 54 19.86 3.27 7.54
CA PHE A 54 18.68 2.94 6.76
C PHE A 54 17.51 2.50 7.63
N THR A 55 17.79 1.58 8.55
CA THR A 55 16.80 1.02 9.46
C THR A 55 16.18 2.14 10.31
N VAL A 56 17.02 2.98 10.93
CA VAL A 56 16.58 4.10 11.78
C VAL A 56 15.80 5.14 10.98
N LEU A 57 16.30 5.56 9.81
CA LEU A 57 15.62 6.58 9.00
C LEU A 57 14.27 6.08 8.49
N LEU A 58 14.17 4.81 8.10
CA LEU A 58 12.91 4.21 7.66
C LEU A 58 11.88 4.14 8.80
N GLU A 59 12.32 3.78 10.01
CA GLU A 59 11.47 3.75 11.20
C GLU A 59 11.02 5.16 11.63
N ASP A 60 11.93 6.14 11.59
CA ASP A 60 11.62 7.55 11.82
C ASP A 60 10.57 8.05 10.81
N CYS A 61 10.75 7.78 9.52
CA CYS A 61 9.79 8.12 8.47
C CYS A 61 8.43 7.48 8.74
N SER A 62 8.41 6.19 9.09
CA SER A 62 7.18 5.44 9.37
C SER A 62 6.42 6.04 10.55
N SER A 63 7.12 6.24 11.67
CA SER A 63 6.56 6.85 12.88
C SER A 63 6.01 8.25 12.59
N CYS A 64 6.74 9.05 11.83
CA CYS A 64 6.35 10.43 11.51
C CYS A 64 5.10 10.48 10.60
N ILE A 65 5.02 9.62 9.59
CA ILE A 65 3.84 9.53 8.72
C ILE A 65 2.62 9.07 9.52
N LEU A 66 2.75 8.01 10.32
CA LEU A 66 1.64 7.49 11.13
C LEU A 66 1.14 8.52 12.15
N GLN A 67 2.07 9.25 12.79
CA GLN A 67 1.72 10.35 13.69
C GLN A 67 1.00 11.48 12.96
N SER A 68 1.48 11.88 11.77
CA SER A 68 0.80 12.90 10.95
C SER A 68 -0.64 12.50 10.62
N LEU A 69 -0.87 11.28 10.15
CA LEU A 69 -2.22 10.79 9.83
C LEU A 69 -3.14 10.78 11.07
N SER A 70 -2.62 10.39 12.24
CA SER A 70 -3.40 10.39 13.48
C SER A 70 -3.67 11.81 14.00
N LEU A 71 -2.74 12.74 13.85
CA LEU A 71 -2.93 14.15 14.21
C LEU A 71 -3.98 14.82 13.32
N ILE A 72 -3.99 14.48 12.02
CA ILE A 72 -5.05 14.89 11.08
C ILE A 72 -6.42 14.45 11.57
N ILE A 73 -6.58 13.16 11.92
CA ILE A 73 -7.87 12.63 12.41
C ILE A 73 -8.28 13.35 13.69
N SER A 74 -7.35 13.50 14.64
CA SER A 74 -7.62 14.16 15.93
C SER A 74 -8.05 15.62 15.74
N LEU A 75 -7.42 16.35 14.82
CA LEU A 75 -7.74 17.75 14.54
C LEU A 75 -9.10 17.92 13.84
N LEU A 76 -9.53 16.93 13.07
CA LEU A 76 -10.84 16.91 12.40
C LEU A 76 -11.99 16.54 13.37
N GLU A 77 -11.69 15.83 14.46
CA GLU A 77 -12.66 15.56 15.53
C GLU A 77 -12.93 16.80 16.42
N ASP A 78 -12.00 17.76 16.44
CA ASP A 78 -12.14 19.01 17.19
C ASP A 78 -13.06 20.02 16.47
N THR A 79 -13.98 20.66 17.21
CA THR A 79 -14.97 21.61 16.66
C THR A 79 -14.39 22.90 16.08
N ASN A 80 -13.11 23.19 16.34
CA ASN A 80 -12.39 24.36 15.83
C ASN A 80 -11.20 23.88 14.97
N THR A 81 -11.49 23.18 13.88
CA THR A 81 -10.46 22.70 12.95
C THR A 81 -9.63 23.86 12.41
N GLU A 82 -8.34 23.88 12.76
CA GLU A 82 -7.38 24.82 12.21
C GLU A 82 -6.90 24.30 10.84
N VAL A 83 -7.52 24.79 9.77
CA VAL A 83 -7.23 24.36 8.38
C VAL A 83 -5.74 24.47 8.03
N ASP A 84 -5.05 25.51 8.51
CA ASP A 84 -3.62 25.70 8.25
C ASP A 84 -2.80 24.55 8.85
N LYS A 85 -3.07 24.15 10.10
CA LYS A 85 -2.41 23.00 10.74
C LYS A 85 -2.74 21.68 10.04
N LEU A 86 -3.98 21.53 9.56
CA LEU A 86 -4.40 20.36 8.79
C LEU A 86 -3.58 20.24 7.51
N CYS A 87 -3.41 21.35 6.78
CA CYS A 87 -2.54 21.41 5.60
C CYS A 87 -1.09 21.07 5.96
N ASP A 88 -0.55 21.65 7.04
CA ASP A 88 0.82 21.42 7.48
C ASP A 88 1.09 19.93 7.78
N TYR A 89 0.17 19.22 8.43
CA TYR A 89 0.34 17.79 8.68
C TYR A 89 0.38 16.97 7.38
N ILE A 90 -0.51 17.25 6.43
CA ILE A 90 -0.52 16.55 5.13
C ILE A 90 0.76 16.87 4.34
N GLU A 91 1.17 18.13 4.30
CA GLU A 91 2.38 18.57 3.60
C GLU A 91 3.66 17.99 4.22
N ASN A 92 3.70 17.82 5.54
CA ASN A 92 4.78 17.10 6.21
C ASN A 92 4.83 15.63 5.78
N ALA A 93 3.69 14.93 5.74
CA ALA A 93 3.63 13.55 5.26
C ALA A 93 4.11 13.43 3.80
N VAL A 94 3.68 14.36 2.93
CA VAL A 94 4.16 14.47 1.54
C VAL A 94 5.68 14.61 1.48
N CYS A 95 6.24 15.54 2.25
CA CYS A 95 7.68 15.78 2.29
C CYS A 95 8.47 14.54 2.74
N ILE A 96 7.97 13.83 3.76
CA ILE A 96 8.63 12.64 4.29
C ILE A 96 8.58 11.49 3.27
N LEU A 97 7.46 11.30 2.55
CA LEU A 97 7.37 10.33 1.46
C LEU A 97 8.39 10.61 0.35
N GLN A 98 8.63 11.87 0.01
CA GLN A 98 9.64 12.28 -0.97
C GLN A 98 11.06 11.97 -0.50
N ILE A 99 11.37 12.32 0.76
CA ILE A 99 12.66 12.02 1.37
C ILE A 99 12.91 10.51 1.35
N LEU A 100 11.92 9.72 1.78
CA LEU A 100 12.02 8.26 1.79
C LEU A 100 12.21 7.69 0.38
N SER A 101 11.45 8.18 -0.60
CA SER A 101 11.58 7.74 -2.00
C SER A 101 12.98 7.99 -2.57
N ASN A 102 13.54 9.16 -2.33
CA ASN A 102 14.89 9.51 -2.78
C ASN A 102 15.97 8.71 -2.04
N PHE A 103 15.76 8.48 -0.74
CA PHE A 103 16.66 7.67 0.07
C PHE A 103 16.71 6.22 -0.42
N VAL A 104 15.56 5.59 -0.64
CA VAL A 104 15.48 4.22 -1.15
C VAL A 104 16.14 4.11 -2.54
N LYS A 105 15.92 5.08 -3.45
CA LYS A 105 16.60 5.12 -4.76
C LYS A 105 18.12 5.13 -4.62
N THR A 106 18.64 5.99 -3.74
CA THR A 106 20.09 6.11 -3.50
C THR A 106 20.68 4.78 -3.00
N ILE A 107 19.96 4.08 -2.13
CA ILE A 107 20.40 2.80 -1.57
C ILE A 107 20.43 1.70 -2.64
N ILE A 108 19.40 1.62 -3.49
CA ILE A 108 19.34 0.65 -4.61
C ILE A 108 20.52 0.83 -5.57
N GLU A 109 20.94 2.07 -5.80
CA GLU A 109 22.07 2.40 -6.69
C GLU A 109 23.43 2.13 -6.04
N SER A 110 23.50 2.14 -4.70
CA SER A 110 24.76 2.11 -3.96
C SER A 110 25.16 0.73 -3.45
N VAL A 111 24.20 -0.12 -3.07
CA VAL A 111 24.47 -1.38 -2.37
C VAL A 111 23.57 -2.50 -2.91
N ALA A 112 24.08 -3.73 -2.92
CA ALA A 112 23.26 -4.91 -3.17
C ALA A 112 22.23 -5.09 -2.04
N ILE A 113 20.95 -5.16 -2.40
CA ILE A 113 19.85 -5.23 -1.44
C ILE A 113 19.53 -6.70 -1.15
N THR A 114 19.80 -7.14 0.07
CA THR A 114 19.35 -8.44 0.58
C THR A 114 18.42 -8.20 1.76
N CYS A 115 17.58 -9.19 2.07
CA CYS A 115 16.73 -9.11 3.26
C CYS A 115 17.58 -8.92 4.53
N SER A 116 18.74 -9.57 4.62
CA SER A 116 19.67 -9.38 5.73
C SER A 116 20.23 -7.96 5.88
N THR A 117 20.41 -7.19 4.79
CA THR A 117 20.93 -5.81 4.86
C THR A 117 19.84 -4.76 5.12
N VAL A 118 18.60 -5.03 4.74
CA VAL A 118 17.46 -4.11 4.90
C VAL A 118 16.20 -4.82 5.41
N LYS A 119 16.32 -5.53 6.53
CA LYS A 119 15.29 -6.45 7.08
C LYS A 119 13.89 -5.84 7.18
N ASN A 120 13.80 -4.58 7.59
CA ASN A 120 12.53 -3.89 7.79
C ASN A 120 12.01 -3.18 6.53
N PHE A 121 12.73 -3.20 5.41
CA PHE A 121 12.30 -2.47 4.19
C PHE A 121 10.94 -2.94 3.68
N GLY A 122 10.79 -4.25 3.47
CA GLY A 122 9.59 -4.86 2.92
C GLY A 122 8.34 -4.57 3.76
N THR A 123 8.49 -4.68 5.08
CA THR A 123 7.37 -4.55 6.03
C THR A 123 7.11 -3.11 6.44
N CYS A 124 8.14 -2.31 6.74
CA CYS A 124 7.97 -0.94 7.19
C CYS A 124 7.48 -0.03 6.05
N THR A 125 8.09 -0.12 4.86
CA THR A 125 7.64 0.63 3.68
C THR A 125 6.24 0.21 3.24
N GLY A 126 5.95 -1.10 3.27
CA GLY A 126 4.61 -1.62 2.99
C GLY A 126 3.54 -1.06 3.94
N ASN A 127 3.84 -0.98 5.24
CA ASN A 127 2.93 -0.36 6.22
C ASN A 127 2.70 1.13 5.98
N ILE A 128 3.74 1.88 5.60
CA ILE A 128 3.61 3.30 5.23
C ILE A 128 2.64 3.43 4.05
N ILE A 129 2.89 2.68 2.97
CA ILE A 129 2.06 2.71 1.76
C ILE A 129 0.61 2.34 2.08
N LEU A 130 0.41 1.24 2.82
CA LEU A 130 -0.92 0.79 3.23
C LEU A 130 -1.65 1.86 4.02
N SER A 131 -0.99 2.50 4.98
CA SER A 131 -1.61 3.50 5.85
C SER A 131 -2.00 4.75 5.06
N VAL A 132 -1.13 5.24 4.19
CA VAL A 132 -1.40 6.43 3.39
C VAL A 132 -2.49 6.17 2.36
N PHE A 133 -2.44 5.05 1.64
CA PHE A 133 -3.52 4.72 0.70
C PHE A 133 -4.86 4.48 1.41
N THR A 134 -4.86 3.85 2.59
CA THR A 134 -6.10 3.69 3.37
C THR A 134 -6.67 5.06 3.73
N HIS A 135 -5.83 5.97 4.21
CA HIS A 135 -6.22 7.36 4.50
C HIS A 135 -6.78 8.08 3.27
N CYS A 136 -6.16 7.91 2.10
CA CYS A 136 -6.68 8.45 0.85
C CYS A 136 -8.02 7.82 0.43
N LYS A 137 -8.18 6.51 0.62
CA LYS A 137 -9.42 5.77 0.29
C LYS A 137 -10.59 6.29 1.12
N ASP A 138 -10.34 6.54 2.40
CA ASP A 138 -11.36 6.97 3.34
C ASP A 138 -11.46 8.50 3.45
N SER A 139 -10.78 9.25 2.57
CA SER A 139 -10.67 10.71 2.66
C SER A 139 -12.00 11.44 2.62
N GLU A 140 -12.98 10.98 1.84
CA GLU A 140 -14.33 11.56 1.84
C GLU A 140 -14.98 11.46 3.23
N CYS A 141 -14.82 10.32 3.90
CA CYS A 141 -15.35 10.09 5.25
C CYS A 141 -14.55 10.85 6.32
N ILE A 142 -13.22 10.91 6.19
CA ILE A 142 -12.34 11.53 7.19
C ILE A 142 -12.49 13.05 7.19
N TYR A 143 -12.47 13.67 6.00
CA TYR A 143 -12.40 15.13 5.89
C TYR A 143 -13.76 15.80 5.80
N GLY A 144 -14.80 15.10 5.31
CA GLY A 144 -16.14 15.66 5.15
C GLY A 144 -16.13 17.03 4.47
N ASP A 145 -16.68 18.04 5.15
CA ASP A 145 -16.77 19.42 4.65
C ASP A 145 -15.39 20.07 4.40
N SER A 146 -14.33 19.59 5.06
CA SER A 146 -12.97 20.10 4.87
C SER A 146 -12.29 19.58 3.59
N LEU A 147 -12.87 18.57 2.91
CA LEU A 147 -12.26 17.90 1.77
C LEU A 147 -11.94 18.86 0.63
N CYS A 148 -12.86 19.78 0.31
CA CYS A 148 -12.65 20.76 -0.76
C CYS A 148 -11.46 21.67 -0.49
N THR A 149 -11.14 21.92 0.78
CA THR A 149 -10.07 22.82 1.20
C THR A 149 -8.69 22.16 1.10
N VAL A 150 -8.60 20.86 1.40
CA VAL A 150 -7.33 20.11 1.39
C VAL A 150 -7.14 19.21 0.16
N GLY A 151 -8.05 19.27 -0.81
CA GLY A 151 -8.07 18.35 -1.94
C GLY A 151 -6.80 18.36 -2.78
N LYS A 152 -6.07 19.48 -2.83
CA LYS A 152 -4.75 19.55 -3.49
C LYS A 152 -3.70 18.75 -2.70
N GLN A 153 -3.62 18.97 -1.40
CA GLN A 153 -2.66 18.31 -0.52
C GLN A 153 -2.90 16.80 -0.48
N LEU A 154 -4.16 16.36 -0.50
CA LEU A 154 -4.51 14.93 -0.60
C LEU A 154 -4.09 14.30 -1.93
N LYS A 155 -4.27 15.02 -3.04
CA LYS A 155 -3.76 14.57 -4.36
C LYS A 155 -2.25 14.47 -4.36
N ASP A 156 -1.55 15.40 -3.71
CA ASP A 156 -0.11 15.36 -3.56
C ASP A 156 0.32 14.19 -2.65
N LEU A 157 -0.40 13.92 -1.56
CA LEU A 157 -0.16 12.77 -0.69
C LEU A 157 -0.28 11.44 -1.45
N PHE A 158 -1.38 11.26 -2.18
CA PHE A 158 -1.58 10.07 -3.01
C PHE A 158 -0.47 9.91 -4.06
N ARG A 159 -0.13 10.98 -4.79
CA ARG A 159 0.90 10.93 -5.84
C ARG A 159 2.26 10.53 -5.30
N ASN A 160 2.71 11.14 -4.19
CA ASN A 160 4.02 10.81 -3.61
C ASN A 160 4.03 9.41 -2.97
N CYS A 161 2.90 8.93 -2.46
CA CYS A 161 2.76 7.55 -2.00
C CYS A 161 2.82 6.56 -3.18
N HIS A 162 2.18 6.87 -4.30
CA HIS A 162 2.26 6.10 -5.55
C HIS A 162 3.69 6.04 -6.09
N ASP A 163 4.43 7.15 -6.08
CA ASP A 163 5.85 7.17 -6.46
C ASP A 163 6.68 6.24 -5.54
N LEU A 164 6.47 6.30 -4.22
CA LEU A 164 7.12 5.41 -3.26
C LEU A 164 6.77 3.94 -3.53
N GLN A 165 5.49 3.65 -3.80
CA GLN A 165 5.01 2.30 -4.10
C GLN A 165 5.70 1.73 -5.35
N LEU A 166 5.86 2.51 -6.42
CA LEU A 166 6.55 2.04 -7.62
C LEU A 166 8.01 1.66 -7.34
N ILE A 167 8.72 2.47 -6.55
CA ILE A 167 10.09 2.19 -6.12
C ILE A 167 10.10 0.92 -5.25
N TYR A 168 9.20 0.83 -4.28
CA TYR A 168 9.07 -0.30 -3.38
C TYR A 168 8.85 -1.63 -4.12
N LEU A 169 7.88 -1.67 -5.03
CA LEU A 169 7.55 -2.85 -5.83
C LEU A 169 8.72 -3.24 -6.74
N MET A 170 9.34 -2.27 -7.41
CA MET A 170 10.52 -2.50 -8.24
C MET A 170 11.68 -3.09 -7.42
N THR A 171 11.89 -2.59 -6.20
CA THR A 171 12.93 -3.10 -5.31
C THR A 171 12.66 -4.55 -4.91
N LEU A 172 11.45 -4.88 -4.45
CA LEU A 172 11.09 -6.24 -4.06
C LEU A 172 11.21 -7.23 -5.24
N GLU A 173 10.76 -6.82 -6.42
CA GLU A 173 10.78 -7.67 -7.61
C GLU A 173 12.22 -7.90 -8.09
N LYS A 174 13.01 -6.83 -8.28
CA LYS A 174 14.25 -6.86 -9.07
C LYS A 174 15.53 -6.76 -8.27
N HIS A 175 15.53 -6.05 -7.15
CA HIS A 175 16.76 -5.70 -6.45
C HIS A 175 16.95 -6.46 -5.13
N MET A 176 15.85 -6.77 -4.43
CA MET A 176 15.88 -7.47 -3.16
C MET A 176 15.94 -8.98 -3.35
N VAL A 177 16.79 -9.63 -2.57
CA VAL A 177 16.92 -11.09 -2.48
C VAL A 177 16.65 -11.55 -1.06
N PHE A 178 15.78 -12.55 -0.90
CA PHE A 178 15.50 -13.25 0.35
C PHE A 178 16.22 -14.59 0.35
N ASP A 179 16.97 -14.91 1.41
CA ASP A 179 17.53 -16.25 1.60
C ASP A 179 16.52 -17.14 2.32
N LEU A 180 15.79 -17.95 1.55
CA LEU A 180 14.69 -18.74 2.07
C LEU A 180 15.12 -20.01 2.83
N ASN A 181 16.43 -20.25 2.96
CA ASN A 181 16.94 -21.21 3.94
C ASN A 181 16.97 -20.62 5.36
N GLU A 182 17.02 -19.29 5.46
CA GLU A 182 16.94 -18.57 6.72
C GLU A 182 15.48 -18.32 7.08
N LYS A 183 15.04 -18.87 8.21
CA LYS A 183 13.65 -18.74 8.67
C LYS A 183 13.21 -17.29 8.81
N GLU A 184 14.11 -16.42 9.27
CA GLU A 184 13.81 -15.00 9.46
C GLU A 184 13.47 -14.31 8.12
N ASP A 185 14.28 -14.54 7.08
CA ASP A 185 14.05 -14.00 5.74
C ASP A 185 12.74 -14.53 5.13
N HIS A 186 12.46 -15.82 5.34
CA HIS A 186 11.19 -16.44 4.96
C HIS A 186 9.99 -15.76 5.65
N ASP A 187 10.05 -15.57 6.97
CA ASP A 187 8.98 -14.90 7.74
C ASP A 187 8.79 -13.44 7.30
N ILE A 188 9.88 -12.74 6.96
CA ILE A 188 9.82 -11.36 6.44
C ILE A 188 9.16 -11.34 5.05
N LEU A 189 9.49 -12.29 4.17
CA LEU A 189 8.84 -12.41 2.86
C LEU A 189 7.33 -12.61 3.01
N LEU A 190 6.88 -13.52 3.88
CA LEU A 190 5.46 -13.78 4.10
C LEU A 190 4.72 -12.54 4.62
N LYS A 191 5.29 -11.83 5.59
CA LYS A 191 4.71 -10.57 6.10
C LYS A 191 4.67 -9.49 5.01
N THR A 192 5.70 -9.43 4.17
CA THR A 192 5.76 -8.51 3.03
C THR A 192 4.66 -8.83 2.02
N LEU A 193 4.43 -10.10 1.70
CA LEU A 193 3.35 -10.53 0.79
C LEU A 193 1.96 -10.24 1.39
N ASP A 194 1.74 -10.48 2.68
CA ASP A 194 0.48 -10.13 3.36
C ASP A 194 0.19 -8.62 3.28
N LEU A 195 1.20 -7.79 3.51
CA LEU A 195 1.07 -6.34 3.35
C LEU A 195 0.76 -5.93 1.91
N ASN A 196 1.44 -6.54 0.93
CA ASN A 196 1.19 -6.26 -0.48
C ASN A 196 -0.22 -6.70 -0.94
N LEU A 197 -0.74 -7.77 -0.35
CA LEU A 197 -2.12 -8.21 -0.58
C LEU A 197 -3.12 -7.18 -0.05
N LYS A 198 -2.90 -6.67 1.17
CA LYS A 198 -3.72 -5.59 1.77
C LYS A 198 -3.63 -4.28 0.99
N ILE A 199 -2.44 -3.91 0.51
CA ILE A 199 -2.29 -2.75 -0.37
C ILE A 199 -3.11 -2.97 -1.64
N GLY A 200 -3.03 -4.15 -2.26
CA GLY A 200 -3.82 -4.54 -3.43
C GLY A 200 -5.33 -4.37 -3.24
N ASP A 201 -5.83 -4.78 -2.08
CA ASP A 201 -7.24 -4.60 -1.69
C ASP A 201 -7.64 -3.11 -1.59
N VAL A 202 -6.80 -2.29 -0.96
CA VAL A 202 -7.07 -0.85 -0.80
C VAL A 202 -7.02 -0.11 -2.14
N VAL A 203 -6.03 -0.39 -2.98
CA VAL A 203 -5.83 0.39 -4.21
C VAL A 203 -6.83 0.07 -5.32
N GLN A 204 -7.51 -1.09 -5.25
CA GLN A 204 -8.52 -1.46 -6.26
C GLN A 204 -9.73 -0.50 -6.26
N SER A 205 -10.06 0.09 -5.11
CA SER A 205 -11.11 1.10 -4.98
C SER A 205 -10.61 2.52 -5.26
N LEU A 206 -9.30 2.77 -5.21
CA LEU A 206 -8.69 4.08 -5.45
C LEU A 206 -8.46 4.34 -6.94
N ASP A 207 -7.48 3.65 -7.52
CA ASP A 207 -7.01 3.91 -8.88
C ASP A 207 -6.67 2.62 -9.61
N VAL A 208 -7.26 2.45 -10.79
CA VAL A 208 -7.13 1.21 -11.59
C VAL A 208 -5.70 0.98 -12.06
N LYS A 209 -4.93 2.06 -12.32
CA LYS A 209 -3.54 1.94 -12.76
C LYS A 209 -2.65 1.51 -11.59
N THR A 210 -2.76 2.18 -10.45
CA THR A 210 -2.08 1.82 -9.21
C THR A 210 -2.38 0.37 -8.79
N MET A 211 -3.65 -0.04 -8.88
CA MET A 211 -4.07 -1.43 -8.67
C MET A 211 -3.37 -2.39 -9.64
N ALA A 212 -3.33 -2.08 -10.94
CA ALA A 212 -2.72 -2.95 -11.92
C ALA A 212 -1.21 -3.11 -11.71
N GLU A 213 -0.52 -2.04 -11.29
CA GLU A 213 0.92 -2.05 -10.96
C GLU A 213 1.18 -2.90 -9.71
N GLN A 214 0.37 -2.73 -8.65
CA GLN A 214 0.45 -3.52 -7.41
C GLN A 214 0.36 -5.02 -7.67
N TRP A 215 -0.68 -5.46 -8.39
CA TRP A 215 -0.91 -6.89 -8.63
C TRP A 215 0.09 -7.53 -9.59
N LYS A 216 0.59 -6.76 -10.58
CA LYS A 216 1.66 -7.24 -11.46
C LYS A 216 2.91 -7.55 -10.64
N ALA A 217 3.38 -6.61 -9.83
CA ALA A 217 4.54 -6.82 -8.99
C ALA A 217 4.32 -7.95 -7.97
N TYR A 218 3.14 -7.99 -7.32
CA TYR A 218 2.77 -9.05 -6.39
C TYR A 218 2.90 -10.45 -7.03
N THR A 219 2.29 -10.66 -8.20
CA THR A 219 2.36 -11.95 -8.89
C THR A 219 3.77 -12.30 -9.36
N MET A 220 4.58 -11.31 -9.74
CA MET A 220 6.00 -11.52 -10.09
C MET A 220 6.81 -11.98 -8.87
N ILE A 221 6.57 -11.41 -7.68
CA ILE A 221 7.22 -11.84 -6.44
C ILE A 221 6.77 -13.26 -6.05
N CYS A 222 5.47 -13.54 -6.13
CA CYS A 222 4.95 -14.90 -5.88
C CYS A 222 5.55 -15.93 -6.84
N GLU A 223 5.72 -15.59 -8.12
CA GLU A 223 6.34 -16.47 -9.10
C GLU A 223 7.83 -16.71 -8.79
N LYS A 224 8.57 -15.63 -8.51
CA LYS A 224 10.01 -15.65 -8.15
C LYS A 224 10.30 -16.59 -6.98
N TYR A 225 9.41 -16.64 -5.99
CA TYR A 225 9.57 -17.45 -4.78
C TYR A 225 8.63 -18.66 -4.70
N SER A 226 7.93 -19.00 -5.78
CA SER A 226 6.85 -19.99 -5.81
C SER A 226 7.19 -21.32 -5.17
N ASN A 227 8.40 -21.86 -5.39
CA ASN A 227 8.83 -23.15 -4.84
C ASN A 227 8.82 -23.18 -3.30
N PHE A 228 9.00 -22.03 -2.64
CA PHE A 228 9.00 -21.91 -1.19
C PHE A 228 7.63 -21.52 -0.63
N LEU A 229 6.72 -21.05 -1.49
CA LEU A 229 5.38 -20.59 -1.10
C LEU A 229 4.31 -21.66 -1.29
N LEU A 230 4.63 -22.85 -1.82
CA LEU A 230 3.64 -23.88 -2.17
C LEU A 230 2.84 -24.40 -0.97
N ASP A 231 3.47 -24.47 0.20
CA ASP A 231 2.84 -24.97 1.42
C ASP A 231 2.16 -23.85 2.24
N GLU A 232 2.36 -22.60 1.83
CA GLU A 232 1.84 -21.41 2.49
C GLU A 232 0.42 -21.07 2.03
N ASN A 233 -0.34 -20.39 2.88
CA ASN A 233 -1.75 -20.06 2.60
C ASN A 233 -1.95 -18.90 1.60
N ILE A 234 -0.91 -18.55 0.82
CA ILE A 234 -0.88 -17.40 -0.09
C ILE A 234 -1.92 -17.53 -1.20
N PHE A 235 -2.05 -18.73 -1.78
CA PHE A 235 -3.02 -18.96 -2.85
C PHE A 235 -4.46 -18.75 -2.36
N ASN A 236 -4.82 -19.31 -1.20
CA ASN A 236 -6.19 -19.27 -0.69
C ASN A 236 -6.59 -17.86 -0.25
N THR A 237 -5.70 -17.13 0.44
CA THR A 237 -6.00 -15.75 0.86
C THR A 237 -6.15 -14.83 -0.35
N THR A 238 -5.27 -14.96 -1.33
CA THR A 238 -5.28 -14.12 -2.53
C THR A 238 -6.45 -14.44 -3.45
N SER A 239 -6.73 -15.73 -3.67
CA SER A 239 -7.83 -16.15 -4.55
C SER A 239 -9.19 -15.74 -3.98
N ARG A 240 -9.39 -15.89 -2.67
CA ARG A 240 -10.59 -15.41 -1.98
C ARG A 240 -10.80 -13.91 -2.17
N LEU A 241 -9.75 -13.12 -1.96
CA LEU A 241 -9.81 -11.68 -2.13
C LEU A 241 -10.21 -11.33 -3.57
N LEU A 242 -9.48 -11.83 -4.56
CA LEU A 242 -9.73 -11.53 -5.96
C LEU A 242 -11.09 -12.04 -6.45
N ALA A 243 -11.57 -13.17 -5.93
CA ALA A 243 -12.89 -13.69 -6.24
C ALA A 243 -13.98 -12.76 -5.72
N SER A 244 -13.88 -12.34 -4.46
CA SER A 244 -14.77 -11.34 -3.85
C SER A 244 -14.74 -10.01 -4.61
N THR A 245 -13.54 -9.50 -4.93
CA THR A 245 -13.38 -8.28 -5.75
C THR A 245 -14.07 -8.42 -7.10
N THR A 246 -13.88 -9.55 -7.78
CA THR A 246 -14.49 -9.80 -9.09
C THR A 246 -16.02 -9.82 -8.98
N GLU A 247 -16.54 -10.57 -8.02
CA GLU A 247 -17.98 -10.68 -7.78
C GLU A 247 -18.61 -9.31 -7.48
N ASN A 248 -18.03 -8.54 -6.57
CA ASN A 248 -18.53 -7.22 -6.19
C ASN A 248 -18.53 -6.26 -7.39
N ASN A 249 -17.46 -6.24 -8.19
CA ASN A 249 -17.39 -5.37 -9.35
C ASN A 249 -18.34 -5.80 -10.48
N ILE A 250 -18.57 -7.11 -10.65
CA ILE A 250 -19.61 -7.59 -11.59
C ILE A 250 -20.99 -7.17 -11.11
N ARG A 251 -21.27 -7.31 -9.80
CA ARG A 251 -22.55 -6.88 -9.21
C ARG A 251 -22.79 -5.39 -9.46
N THR A 252 -21.83 -4.54 -9.12
CA THR A 252 -21.92 -3.09 -9.40
C THR A 252 -22.12 -2.80 -10.88
N ALA A 253 -21.45 -3.50 -11.78
CA ALA A 253 -21.64 -3.30 -13.22
C ALA A 253 -23.04 -3.70 -13.73
N LEU A 254 -23.78 -4.52 -12.98
CA LEU A 254 -25.13 -4.98 -13.30
C LEU A 254 -26.22 -4.22 -12.56
N GLU A 255 -25.87 -3.30 -11.65
CA GLU A 255 -26.84 -2.51 -10.89
C GLU A 255 -27.61 -1.54 -11.80
N VAL A 256 -28.93 -1.47 -11.58
CA VAL A 256 -29.82 -0.69 -12.44
C VAL A 256 -29.64 0.80 -12.13
N ASN A 257 -29.41 1.59 -13.18
CA ASN A 257 -29.15 3.05 -13.15
C ASN A 257 -27.73 3.46 -12.75
N GLU A 258 -26.76 2.55 -12.74
CA GLU A 258 -25.36 2.93 -12.58
C GLU A 258 -24.84 3.73 -13.78
N GLU A 259 -23.97 4.70 -13.51
CA GLU A 259 -23.36 5.51 -14.55
C GLU A 259 -22.41 4.67 -15.43
N ASP A 260 -22.42 4.90 -16.74
CA ASP A 260 -21.56 4.17 -17.70
C ASP A 260 -20.07 4.16 -17.27
N LYS A 261 -19.61 5.24 -16.66
CA LYS A 261 -18.23 5.36 -16.17
C LYS A 261 -17.94 4.37 -15.03
N ILE A 262 -18.87 4.21 -14.10
CA ILE A 262 -18.79 3.26 -12.99
C ILE A 262 -18.82 1.85 -13.55
N VAL A 263 -19.78 1.53 -14.42
CA VAL A 263 -19.90 0.21 -15.06
C VAL A 263 -18.59 -0.17 -15.77
N ILE A 264 -18.04 0.72 -16.59
CA ILE A 264 -16.77 0.47 -17.30
C ILE A 264 -15.60 0.28 -16.32
N ARG A 265 -15.53 1.08 -15.25
CA ARG A 265 -14.49 0.93 -14.23
C ARG A 265 -14.60 -0.43 -13.55
N SER A 266 -15.79 -0.82 -13.10
CA SER A 266 -16.02 -2.08 -12.40
C SER A 266 -15.69 -3.28 -13.29
N LEU A 267 -16.12 -3.27 -14.56
CA LEU A 267 -15.76 -4.32 -15.52
C LEU A 267 -14.25 -4.40 -15.78
N LYS A 268 -13.52 -3.27 -15.80
CA LYS A 268 -12.05 -3.26 -15.93
C LYS A 268 -11.38 -3.91 -14.73
N VAL A 269 -11.83 -3.58 -13.51
CA VAL A 269 -11.32 -4.16 -12.27
C VAL A 269 -11.60 -5.66 -12.25
N ALA A 270 -12.84 -6.09 -12.48
CA ALA A 270 -13.22 -7.51 -12.53
C ALA A 270 -12.39 -8.31 -13.55
N ASN A 271 -12.28 -7.81 -14.79
CA ASN A 271 -11.48 -8.48 -15.82
C ASN A 271 -10.00 -8.57 -15.45
N PHE A 272 -9.45 -7.52 -14.83
CA PHE A 272 -8.07 -7.55 -14.39
C PHE A 272 -7.87 -8.55 -13.22
N SER A 273 -8.75 -8.55 -12.22
CA SER A 273 -8.73 -9.51 -11.11
C SER A 273 -8.82 -10.97 -11.58
N LEU A 274 -9.65 -11.26 -12.59
CA LEU A 274 -9.71 -12.57 -13.24
C LEU A 274 -8.37 -12.97 -13.89
N LYS A 275 -7.68 -12.04 -14.55
CA LYS A 275 -6.35 -12.32 -15.13
C LYS A 275 -5.32 -12.63 -14.06
N ILE A 276 -5.37 -11.93 -12.93
CA ILE A 276 -4.50 -12.19 -11.78
C ILE A 276 -4.83 -13.55 -11.16
N LEU A 277 -6.11 -13.90 -10.98
CA LEU A 277 -6.55 -15.24 -10.53
C LEU A 277 -5.99 -16.36 -11.42
N LEU A 278 -6.10 -16.21 -12.75
CA LEU A 278 -5.55 -17.18 -13.70
C LEU A 278 -4.02 -17.31 -13.55
N ARG A 279 -3.31 -16.18 -13.35
CA ARG A 279 -1.87 -16.18 -13.11
C ARG A 279 -1.52 -16.90 -11.81
N LEU A 280 -2.25 -16.64 -10.72
CA LEU A 280 -2.08 -17.32 -9.45
C LEU A 280 -2.28 -18.83 -9.56
N CYS A 281 -3.34 -19.27 -10.25
CA CYS A 281 -3.56 -20.70 -10.51
C CYS A 281 -2.37 -21.33 -11.24
N SER A 282 -1.75 -20.58 -12.16
CA SER A 282 -0.58 -21.05 -12.91
C SER A 282 0.67 -21.17 -12.03
N ILE A 283 0.89 -20.20 -11.14
CA ILE A 283 2.02 -20.16 -10.20
C ILE A 283 1.91 -21.31 -9.18
N PHE A 284 0.73 -21.47 -8.57
CA PHE A 284 0.51 -22.41 -7.48
C PHE A 284 -0.05 -23.77 -7.93
N LYS A 285 -0.05 -24.09 -9.23
CA LYS A 285 -0.59 -25.35 -9.78
C LYS A 285 -0.04 -26.64 -9.17
N ARG A 286 1.10 -26.57 -8.47
CA ARG A 286 1.78 -27.71 -7.82
C ARG A 286 1.53 -27.76 -6.31
N SER A 287 0.86 -26.76 -5.74
CA SER A 287 0.51 -26.72 -4.33
C SER A 287 -0.62 -27.71 -4.06
N ILE A 288 -0.45 -28.50 -3.00
CA ILE A 288 -1.43 -29.50 -2.56
C ILE A 288 -2.53 -28.83 -1.71
N ASN A 289 -2.22 -27.66 -1.13
CA ASN A 289 -3.09 -26.91 -0.23
C ASN A 289 -3.97 -25.86 -0.94
N SER A 290 -3.94 -25.83 -2.28
CA SER A 290 -4.72 -24.88 -3.08
C SER A 290 -6.20 -25.25 -3.05
N ASP A 291 -7.00 -24.40 -2.42
CA ASP A 291 -8.45 -24.51 -2.34
C ASP A 291 -9.09 -23.66 -3.44
N TYR A 292 -9.77 -24.33 -4.38
CA TYR A 292 -10.43 -23.71 -5.52
C TYR A 292 -11.92 -23.41 -5.27
N GLU A 293 -12.41 -23.55 -4.03
CA GLU A 293 -13.81 -23.32 -3.68
C GLU A 293 -14.29 -21.90 -4.06
N ASP A 294 -13.53 -20.86 -3.69
CA ASP A 294 -13.89 -19.46 -3.97
C ASP A 294 -13.94 -19.16 -5.48
N ILE A 295 -13.03 -19.76 -6.26
CA ILE A 295 -13.02 -19.64 -7.72
C ILE A 295 -14.22 -20.37 -8.33
N THR A 296 -14.56 -21.54 -7.81
CA THR A 296 -15.72 -22.32 -8.29
C THR A 296 -17.02 -21.57 -8.01
N LYS A 297 -17.17 -20.97 -6.82
CA LYS A 297 -18.32 -20.13 -6.46
C LYS A 297 -18.46 -18.93 -7.39
N LEU A 298 -17.36 -18.25 -7.71
CA LEU A 298 -17.35 -17.14 -8.65
C LEU A 298 -17.84 -17.56 -10.03
N LEU A 299 -17.32 -18.67 -10.57
CA LEU A 299 -17.73 -19.17 -11.89
C LEU A 299 -19.21 -19.54 -11.94
N LEU A 300 -19.75 -20.13 -10.86
CA LEU A 300 -21.17 -20.45 -10.76
C LEU A 300 -22.02 -19.17 -10.77
N HIS A 301 -21.62 -18.13 -10.04
CA HIS A 301 -22.31 -16.83 -10.04
C HIS A 301 -22.29 -16.15 -11.41
N MET A 302 -21.20 -16.27 -12.16
CA MET A 302 -21.10 -15.69 -13.52
C MET A 302 -21.86 -16.47 -14.60
N SER A 303 -22.28 -17.71 -14.30
CA SER A 303 -22.98 -18.59 -15.24
C SER A 303 -24.51 -18.51 -15.19
N LEU A 304 -25.04 -17.74 -14.22
CA LEU A 304 -26.46 -17.45 -14.01
C LEU A 304 -26.79 -16.04 -14.52
#